data_AF-A0A7V7UTV1-F1
#
_entry.id   AF-A0A7V7UTV1-F1
#
_cell.length_a   1.000
_cell.length_b   1.000
_cell.length_c   1.000
_cell.angle_alpha   90.00
_cell.angle_beta   90.00
_cell.angle_gamma   90.00
#
_symmetry.space_group_name_H-M   'P 1'
#
loop_
_entity.id
_entity.type
_entity.pdbx_description
1 polymer ?
#
loop_
_entity_poly.entity_id
_entity_poly.type
_entity_poly.pdbx_seq_one_letter_code
_entity_poly.pdbx_strand_id
1 'polypeptide(L)'
;MRHITLQKDDMYKGYLLLVNRHNGLKQRQAHDSPALVPCLENVESILLERRAAASLTQLLEKVEARGNIVPVSGFRSKEEQEQLFQDSLTENGRTFTEQYVAYPGCSEHESGLAIDLGENTDEIDFIRPSFPYTGVFGKFRKLAADYGFIERYSSGKEEITGISHEPWHFRYIGYPHARIMNHHDFCLEEYIQFLSDFPQDGQHYTFTEKGKNFEIFYVRAKDRETIIQIPEDCLYQISGNNVDGFIVTVWRNSL
;
A
#
# COMPACT_ATOMS: atom_id res chain seq x y z
N MET A 1 14.03 6.43 26.76
CA MET A 1 13.34 5.72 25.66
C MET A 1 11.96 5.33 26.13
N ARG A 2 10.95 5.49 25.26
CA ARG A 2 9.58 5.05 25.50
C ARG A 2 9.42 3.59 25.05
N HIS A 3 8.68 2.79 25.83
CA HIS A 3 8.28 1.45 25.43
C HIS A 3 6.84 1.45 24.91
N ILE A 4 6.63 0.79 23.78
CA ILE A 4 5.31 0.49 23.22
C ILE A 4 5.12 -1.03 23.29
N THR A 5 4.03 -1.48 23.91
CA THR A 5 3.66 -2.89 23.96
C THR A 5 2.59 -3.16 22.91
N LEU A 6 2.87 -4.06 21.98
CA LEU A 6 1.94 -4.52 20.94
C LEU A 6 1.59 -5.98 21.13
N GLN A 7 0.35 -6.33 20.83
CA GLN A 7 -0.10 -7.73 20.79
C GLN A 7 0.30 -8.36 19.45
N LYS A 8 0.39 -9.69 19.41
CA LYS A 8 0.70 -10.44 18.18
C LYS A 8 -0.17 -10.02 16.99
N ASP A 9 -1.48 -9.85 17.20
CA ASP A 9 -2.44 -9.53 16.14
C ASP A 9 -2.31 -8.11 15.58
N ASP A 10 -1.57 -7.21 16.26
CA ASP A 10 -1.31 -5.87 15.73
C ASP A 10 -0.40 -5.92 14.48
N MET A 11 0.28 -7.06 14.21
CA MET A 11 1.08 -7.24 12.98
C MET A 11 0.23 -7.28 11.70
N TYR A 12 -1.09 -7.40 11.82
CA TYR A 12 -2.04 -7.37 10.71
C TYR A 12 -2.66 -5.97 10.48
N LYS A 13 -2.12 -4.94 11.14
CA LYS A 13 -2.57 -3.53 11.06
C LYS A 13 -1.45 -2.63 10.54
N GLY A 14 -1.83 -1.52 9.92
CA GLY A 14 -0.90 -0.50 9.42
C GLY A 14 -0.85 -0.39 7.90
N TYR A 15 0.14 0.35 7.39
CA TYR A 15 0.25 0.72 5.97
C TYR A 15 1.21 -0.18 5.17
N LEU A 16 2.09 -0.91 5.83
CA LEU A 16 3.11 -1.79 5.23
C LEU A 16 2.71 -3.27 5.23
N LEU A 17 1.40 -3.56 5.23
CA LEU A 17 0.90 -4.91 5.13
C LEU A 17 1.27 -5.50 3.77
N LEU A 18 2.06 -6.58 3.76
CA LEU A 18 2.29 -7.40 2.58
C LEU A 18 1.08 -8.30 2.38
N VAL A 19 0.20 -7.91 1.46
CA VAL A 19 -0.98 -8.70 1.10
C VAL A 19 -0.75 -9.26 -0.29
N ASN A 20 -0.74 -10.59 -0.38
CA ASN A 20 -0.59 -11.34 -1.62
C ASN A 20 -1.09 -12.77 -1.42
N ARG A 21 -0.92 -13.64 -2.43
CA ARG A 21 -1.39 -15.04 -2.42
C ARG A 21 -0.89 -15.85 -1.21
N HIS A 22 0.27 -15.52 -0.66
CA HIS A 22 0.86 -16.21 0.47
C HIS A 22 0.49 -15.58 1.81
N ASN A 23 0.14 -14.30 1.80
CA ASN A 23 -0.11 -13.50 3.00
C ASN A 23 -1.48 -12.81 2.88
N GLY A 24 -2.55 -13.58 3.01
CA GLY A 24 -3.91 -13.03 3.02
C GLY A 24 -4.16 -12.13 4.22
N LEU A 25 -5.02 -11.12 4.05
CA LEU A 25 -5.49 -10.25 5.13
C LEU A 25 -6.19 -11.09 6.21
N LYS A 26 -5.79 -10.87 7.46
CA LYS A 26 -6.50 -11.41 8.62
C LYS A 26 -7.67 -10.48 8.94
N GLN A 27 -8.83 -11.07 9.26
CA GLN A 27 -10.03 -10.31 9.62
C GLN A 27 -9.69 -9.32 10.73
N ARG A 28 -9.88 -8.03 10.46
CA ARG A 28 -9.78 -6.99 11.47
C ARG A 28 -11.03 -7.06 12.35
N GLN A 29 -10.86 -6.88 13.66
CA GLN A 29 -12.01 -6.65 14.53
C GLN A 29 -12.73 -5.37 14.07
N ALA A 30 -14.05 -5.28 14.26
CA ALA A 30 -14.83 -4.13 13.78
C ALA A 30 -14.33 -2.77 14.29
N HIS A 31 -13.63 -2.73 15.43
CA HIS A 31 -13.03 -1.53 16.02
C HIS A 31 -11.67 -1.15 15.42
N ASP A 32 -11.05 -2.03 14.62
CA ASP A 32 -9.74 -1.86 13.97
C ASP A 32 -9.86 -1.56 12.46
N SER A 33 -11.08 -1.42 11.95
CA SER A 33 -11.30 -1.06 10.55
C SER A 33 -10.73 0.33 10.26
N PRO A 34 -9.95 0.50 9.18
CA PRO A 34 -9.45 1.81 8.80
C PRO A 34 -10.63 2.76 8.62
N ALA A 35 -10.47 4.03 8.98
CA ALA A 35 -11.49 5.04 8.72
C ALA A 35 -11.61 5.23 7.20
N LEU A 36 -12.49 4.46 6.57
CA LEU A 36 -12.81 4.54 5.15
C LEU A 36 -13.62 5.82 4.90
N VAL A 37 -13.23 6.54 3.86
CA VAL A 37 -13.87 7.77 3.40
C VAL A 37 -13.94 7.75 1.87
N PRO A 38 -14.83 8.53 1.24
CA PRO A 38 -14.77 8.77 -0.20
C PRO A 38 -13.33 9.10 -0.64
N CYS A 39 -12.85 8.44 -1.70
CA CYS A 39 -11.49 8.62 -2.19
C CYS A 39 -11.23 10.05 -2.70
N LEU A 40 -12.29 10.71 -3.19
CA LEU A 40 -12.33 12.10 -3.65
C LEU A 40 -13.69 12.73 -3.26
N GLU A 41 -13.74 14.05 -3.10
CA GLU A 41 -14.94 14.78 -2.61
C GLU A 41 -16.22 14.52 -3.41
N ASN A 42 -16.12 14.25 -4.71
CA ASN A 42 -17.29 14.02 -5.60
C ASN A 42 -17.45 12.55 -6.04
N VAL A 43 -16.76 11.61 -5.38
CA VAL A 43 -16.82 10.17 -5.69
C VAL A 43 -17.22 9.42 -4.43
N GLU A 44 -18.52 9.40 -4.14
CA GLU A 44 -19.05 8.85 -2.87
C GLU A 44 -18.93 7.33 -2.77
N SER A 45 -19.01 6.60 -3.89
CA SER A 45 -19.08 5.14 -3.93
C SER A 45 -17.71 4.45 -3.81
N ILE A 46 -16.61 5.14 -4.12
CA ILE A 46 -15.27 4.58 -4.09
C ILE A 46 -14.57 5.06 -2.82
N LEU A 47 -14.35 4.13 -1.89
CA LEU A 47 -13.78 4.44 -0.58
C LEU A 47 -12.28 4.16 -0.52
N LEU A 48 -11.54 4.88 0.33
CA LEU A 48 -10.15 4.61 0.68
C LEU A 48 -9.91 4.90 2.16
N GLU A 49 -8.82 4.38 2.71
CA GLU A 49 -8.32 4.82 4.01
C GLU A 49 -8.06 6.33 3.98
N ARG A 50 -8.46 7.03 5.04
CA ARG A 50 -8.46 8.50 5.11
C ARG A 50 -7.15 9.17 4.69
N ARG A 51 -5.98 8.68 5.11
CA ARG A 51 -4.69 9.25 4.73
C ARG A 51 -4.34 8.94 3.29
N ALA A 52 -4.67 7.74 2.80
CA ALA A 52 -4.53 7.40 1.39
C ALA A 52 -5.40 8.32 0.50
N ALA A 53 -6.66 8.54 0.85
CA ALA A 53 -7.58 9.44 0.15
C ALA A 53 -7.05 10.90 0.11
N ALA A 54 -6.60 11.41 1.26
CA ALA A 54 -6.03 12.75 1.35
C ALA A 54 -4.72 12.89 0.54
N SER A 55 -3.90 11.83 0.49
CA SER A 55 -2.67 11.82 -0.29
C SER A 55 -2.95 11.74 -1.79
N LEU A 56 -3.95 10.95 -2.20
CA LEU A 56 -4.41 10.86 -3.59
C LEU A 56 -4.93 12.21 -4.08
N THR A 57 -5.76 12.88 -3.28
CA THR A 57 -6.30 14.21 -3.60
C THR A 57 -5.18 15.21 -3.85
N GLN A 58 -4.20 15.30 -2.94
CA GLN A 58 -3.06 16.22 -3.09
C GLN A 58 -2.18 15.87 -4.30
N LEU A 59 -1.99 14.59 -4.61
CA LEU A 59 -1.23 14.16 -5.78
C LEU A 59 -1.94 14.57 -7.08
N LEU A 60 -3.24 14.29 -7.20
CA LEU A 60 -4.05 14.67 -8.37
C LEU A 60 -4.09 16.18 -8.59
N GLU A 61 -4.19 16.97 -7.51
CA GLU A 61 -4.05 18.43 -7.57
C GLU A 61 -2.66 18.84 -8.04
N LYS A 62 -1.61 18.24 -7.48
CA LYS A 62 -0.22 18.58 -7.80
C LYS A 62 0.13 18.37 -9.27
N VAL A 63 -0.46 17.35 -9.90
CA VAL A 63 -0.24 17.06 -11.32
C VAL A 63 -1.30 17.67 -12.25
N GLU A 64 -2.23 18.46 -11.70
CA GLU A 64 -3.35 19.08 -12.42
C GLU A 64 -4.16 18.03 -13.23
N ALA A 65 -4.40 16.86 -12.62
CA ALA A 65 -4.99 15.71 -13.28
C ALA A 65 -6.49 15.51 -13.00
N ARG A 66 -7.11 16.41 -12.22
CA ARG A 66 -8.55 16.33 -11.91
C ARG A 66 -9.36 16.36 -13.21
N GLY A 67 -10.15 15.31 -13.43
CA GLY A 67 -10.95 15.15 -14.65
C GLY A 67 -10.24 14.43 -15.80
N ASN A 68 -8.92 14.21 -15.72
CA ASN A 68 -8.19 13.34 -16.65
C ASN A 68 -7.96 11.93 -16.08
N ILE A 69 -7.63 11.86 -14.79
CA ILE A 69 -7.47 10.62 -14.04
C ILE A 69 -8.70 10.46 -13.15
N VAL A 70 -9.37 9.31 -13.23
CA VAL A 70 -10.53 8.96 -12.42
C VAL A 70 -10.27 7.71 -11.58
N PRO A 71 -10.80 7.63 -10.35
CA PRO A 71 -10.80 6.40 -9.58
C PRO A 71 -11.76 5.39 -10.20
N VAL A 72 -11.31 4.14 -10.32
CA VAL A 72 -12.07 3.02 -10.88
C VAL A 72 -12.50 2.07 -9.76
N SER A 73 -11.58 1.72 -8.85
CA SER A 73 -11.84 0.76 -7.78
C SER A 73 -10.98 1.06 -6.55
N GLY A 74 -11.62 1.23 -5.39
CA GLY A 74 -10.98 1.54 -4.11
C GLY A 74 -11.09 0.37 -3.15
N PHE A 75 -11.56 0.62 -1.93
CA PHE A 75 -11.91 -0.45 -0.99
C PHE A 75 -12.93 -1.39 -1.64
N ARG A 76 -12.67 -2.68 -1.53
CA ARG A 76 -13.61 -3.75 -1.89
C ARG A 76 -13.72 -4.72 -0.73
N SER A 77 -14.94 -5.07 -0.33
CA SER A 77 -15.14 -6.10 0.69
C SER A 77 -14.67 -7.46 0.18
N LYS A 78 -14.52 -8.41 1.10
CA LYS A 78 -14.18 -9.78 0.72
C LYS A 78 -15.26 -10.39 -0.18
N GLU A 79 -16.53 -10.12 0.09
CA GLU A 79 -17.67 -10.59 -0.71
C GLU A 79 -17.65 -10.01 -2.12
N GLU A 80 -17.33 -8.72 -2.26
CA GLU A 80 -17.15 -8.09 -3.58
C GLU A 80 -15.95 -8.70 -4.33
N GLN A 81 -14.86 -9.01 -3.63
CA GLN A 81 -13.71 -9.71 -4.20
C GLN A 81 -14.06 -11.15 -4.62
N GLU A 82 -14.86 -11.87 -3.84
CA GLU A 82 -15.37 -13.21 -4.17
C GLU A 82 -16.20 -13.16 -5.45
N GLN A 83 -17.12 -12.20 -5.55
CA GLN A 83 -17.95 -12.01 -6.74
C GLN A 83 -17.11 -11.67 -7.98
N LEU A 84 -16.22 -10.68 -7.89
CA LEU A 84 -15.34 -10.32 -9.02
C LEU A 84 -14.50 -11.51 -9.51
N PHE A 85 -13.96 -12.30 -8.57
CA PHE A 85 -13.16 -13.46 -8.92
C PHE A 85 -13.99 -14.51 -9.68
N GLN A 86 -15.23 -14.79 -9.23
CA GLN A 86 -16.11 -15.74 -9.92
C GLN A 86 -16.55 -15.21 -11.30
N ASP A 87 -16.92 -13.93 -11.39
CA ASP A 87 -17.35 -13.33 -12.66
C ASP A 87 -16.22 -13.38 -13.69
N SER A 88 -15.00 -12.99 -13.29
CA SER A 88 -13.83 -13.09 -14.17
C SER A 88 -13.51 -14.54 -14.55
N LEU A 89 -13.67 -15.52 -13.65
CA LEU A 89 -13.50 -16.94 -14.01
C LEU A 89 -14.48 -17.36 -15.10
N THR A 90 -15.73 -16.91 -15.04
CA THR A 90 -16.77 -17.22 -16.01
C THR A 90 -16.54 -16.50 -17.34
N GLU A 91 -16.19 -15.22 -17.30
CA GLU A 91 -16.10 -14.36 -18.48
C GLU A 91 -14.74 -14.44 -19.19
N ASN A 92 -13.65 -14.48 -18.43
CA ASN A 92 -12.28 -14.38 -18.94
C ASN A 92 -11.47 -15.68 -18.80
N GLY A 93 -11.95 -16.63 -18.00
CA GLY A 93 -11.30 -17.92 -17.78
C GLY A 93 -10.17 -17.89 -16.75
N ARG A 94 -9.79 -19.08 -16.26
CA ARG A 94 -8.86 -19.25 -15.13
C ARG A 94 -7.51 -18.57 -15.31
N THR A 95 -6.86 -18.74 -16.46
CA THR A 95 -5.51 -18.20 -16.69
C THR A 95 -5.48 -16.68 -16.56
N PHE A 96 -6.48 -16.00 -17.13
CA PHE A 96 -6.61 -14.56 -17.02
C PHE A 96 -6.93 -14.13 -15.58
N THR A 97 -7.91 -14.78 -14.94
CA THR A 97 -8.31 -14.40 -13.58
C THR A 97 -7.17 -14.55 -12.59
N GLU A 98 -6.43 -15.67 -12.64
CA GLU A 98 -5.31 -15.89 -11.73
C GLU A 98 -4.12 -14.95 -12.00
N GLN A 99 -4.10 -14.22 -13.13
CA GLN A 99 -3.08 -13.25 -13.50
C GLN A 99 -3.38 -11.81 -13.06
N TYR A 100 -4.66 -11.41 -13.02
CA TYR A 100 -5.10 -10.01 -12.80
C TYR A 100 -6.07 -9.84 -11.63
N VAL A 101 -6.61 -10.91 -11.08
CA VAL A 101 -7.60 -10.84 -9.98
C VAL A 101 -7.07 -11.64 -8.80
N ALA A 102 -6.71 -10.93 -7.73
CA ALA A 102 -6.28 -11.55 -6.50
C ALA A 102 -7.36 -12.49 -5.93
N TYR A 103 -6.94 -13.60 -5.30
CA TYR A 103 -7.87 -14.46 -4.58
C TYR A 103 -8.57 -13.68 -3.45
N PRO A 104 -9.83 -14.01 -3.11
CA PRO A 104 -10.51 -13.39 -1.98
C PRO A 104 -9.77 -13.58 -0.66
N GLY A 105 -9.66 -12.50 0.13
CA GLY A 105 -8.81 -12.43 1.32
C GLY A 105 -7.34 -12.13 1.01
N CYS A 106 -6.95 -12.08 -0.26
CA CYS A 106 -5.57 -11.80 -0.70
C CYS A 106 -5.49 -10.54 -1.58
N SER A 107 -6.57 -9.75 -1.65
CA SER A 107 -6.60 -8.50 -2.41
C SER A 107 -6.19 -7.31 -1.55
N GLU A 108 -5.35 -6.43 -2.09
CA GLU A 108 -4.98 -5.20 -1.39
C GLU A 108 -6.16 -4.22 -1.27
N HIS A 109 -7.17 -4.31 -2.14
CA HIS A 109 -8.38 -3.48 -2.05
C HIS A 109 -9.15 -3.73 -0.75
N GLU A 110 -9.11 -4.96 -0.21
CA GLU A 110 -9.73 -5.29 1.07
C GLU A 110 -9.08 -4.55 2.26
N SER A 111 -7.89 -3.96 2.09
CA SER A 111 -7.26 -3.12 3.10
C SER A 111 -7.70 -1.65 3.06
N GLY A 112 -8.31 -1.20 1.95
CA GLY A 112 -8.59 0.21 1.67
C GLY A 112 -7.35 1.05 1.34
N LEU A 113 -6.18 0.42 1.13
CA LEU A 113 -4.93 1.09 0.79
C LEU A 113 -4.56 1.02 -0.70
N ALA A 114 -5.32 0.26 -1.50
CA ALA A 114 -5.13 0.17 -2.94
C ALA A 114 -6.21 0.95 -3.69
N ILE A 115 -5.83 1.54 -4.82
CA ILE A 115 -6.70 2.27 -5.72
C ILE A 115 -6.33 1.92 -7.18
N ASP A 116 -7.32 1.54 -7.95
CA ASP A 116 -7.23 1.48 -9.41
C ASP A 116 -7.63 2.83 -9.99
N LEU A 117 -6.78 3.34 -10.86
CA LEU A 117 -6.99 4.62 -11.55
C LEU A 117 -7.05 4.39 -13.05
N GLY A 118 -7.91 5.15 -13.73
CA GLY A 118 -8.10 5.08 -15.17
C GLY A 118 -8.07 6.44 -15.84
N GLU A 119 -7.86 6.43 -17.15
CA GLU A 119 -8.17 7.54 -18.04
C GLU A 119 -9.67 7.80 -18.06
N ASN A 120 -10.07 9.07 -18.01
CA ASN A 120 -11.47 9.46 -18.05
C ASN A 120 -12.02 9.37 -19.48
N THR A 121 -12.56 8.20 -19.85
CA THR A 121 -13.23 7.91 -21.12
C THR A 121 -14.67 7.46 -20.91
N ASP A 122 -15.48 7.47 -21.98
CA ASP A 122 -16.89 7.05 -21.92
C ASP A 122 -17.04 5.57 -21.51
N GLU A 123 -16.09 4.73 -21.89
CA GLU A 123 -16.01 3.31 -21.53
C GLU A 123 -14.67 3.04 -20.83
N ILE A 124 -14.73 2.42 -19.64
CA ILE A 124 -13.56 2.04 -18.84
C ILE A 124 -13.66 0.54 -18.53
N ASP A 125 -12.63 -0.24 -18.91
CA ASP A 125 -12.49 -1.62 -18.46
C ASP A 125 -12.26 -1.63 -16.95
N PHE A 126 -13.15 -2.28 -16.20
CA PHE A 126 -13.10 -2.30 -14.74
C PHE A 126 -11.93 -3.14 -14.19
N ILE A 127 -11.52 -4.20 -14.90
CA ILE A 127 -10.44 -5.10 -14.47
C ILE A 127 -9.08 -4.55 -14.89
N ARG A 128 -9.01 -3.94 -16.09
CA ARG A 128 -7.76 -3.41 -16.67
C ARG A 128 -7.94 -2.00 -17.23
N PRO A 129 -8.23 -1.01 -16.37
CA PRO A 129 -8.43 0.35 -16.84
C PRO A 129 -7.16 0.92 -17.50
N SER A 130 -7.34 1.72 -18.54
CA SER A 130 -6.20 2.35 -19.23
C SER A 130 -5.52 3.36 -18.29
N PHE A 131 -4.22 3.18 -18.03
CA PHE A 131 -3.41 4.16 -17.32
C PHE A 131 -2.03 4.33 -17.99
N PRO A 132 -1.91 5.20 -19.00
CA PRO A 132 -0.69 5.34 -19.79
C PRO A 132 0.57 5.73 -19.00
N TYR A 133 1.75 5.53 -19.58
CA TYR A 133 3.03 5.98 -18.99
C TYR A 133 3.40 7.43 -19.34
N THR A 134 2.63 8.08 -20.20
CA THR A 134 2.92 9.40 -20.76
C THR A 134 1.95 10.47 -20.28
N GLY A 135 2.23 11.73 -20.61
CA GLY A 135 1.33 12.84 -20.30
C GLY A 135 1.11 13.02 -18.79
N VAL A 136 -0.14 13.29 -18.41
CA VAL A 136 -0.52 13.52 -17.01
C VAL A 136 -0.36 12.27 -16.14
N PHE A 137 -0.62 11.09 -16.70
CA PHE A 137 -0.43 9.78 -16.05
C PHE A 137 1.05 9.51 -15.73
N GLY A 138 1.94 9.85 -16.67
CA GLY A 138 3.39 9.80 -16.44
C GLY A 138 3.86 10.77 -15.35
N LYS A 139 3.27 11.97 -15.28
CA LYS A 139 3.54 12.93 -14.19
C LYS A 139 3.05 12.41 -12.84
N PHE A 140 1.85 11.83 -12.80
CA PHE A 140 1.27 11.20 -11.61
C PHE A 140 2.22 10.14 -11.07
N ARG A 141 2.61 9.18 -11.91
CA ARG A 141 3.52 8.09 -11.56
C ARG A 141 4.85 8.58 -11.00
N LYS A 142 5.46 9.59 -11.62
CA LYS A 142 6.73 10.19 -11.16
C LYS A 142 6.64 10.81 -9.77
N LEU A 143 5.47 11.31 -9.38
CA LEU A 143 5.24 11.94 -8.07
C LEU A 143 4.56 11.01 -7.06
N ALA A 144 4.03 9.85 -7.47
CA ALA A 144 3.30 8.93 -6.60
C ALA A 144 4.05 8.62 -5.29
N ALA A 145 5.35 8.32 -5.40
CA ALA A 145 6.18 7.99 -4.24
C ALA A 145 6.36 9.15 -3.25
N ASP A 146 6.30 10.41 -3.72
CA ASP A 146 6.37 11.60 -2.86
C ASP A 146 5.11 11.74 -1.98
N TYR A 147 4.01 11.12 -2.41
CA TYR A 147 2.72 11.09 -1.71
C TYR A 147 2.43 9.72 -1.09
N GLY A 148 3.42 8.83 -1.01
CA GLY A 148 3.29 7.55 -0.32
C GLY A 148 2.66 6.41 -1.14
N PHE A 149 2.49 6.59 -2.46
CA PHE A 149 1.99 5.56 -3.37
C PHE A 149 3.10 4.90 -4.16
N ILE A 150 2.93 3.61 -4.47
CA ILE A 150 3.74 2.83 -5.40
C ILE A 150 2.86 2.28 -6.53
N GLU A 151 3.40 2.10 -7.73
CA GLU A 151 2.80 1.20 -8.73
C GLU A 151 3.07 -0.23 -8.26
N ARG A 152 2.02 -0.93 -7.82
CA ARG A 152 2.19 -2.15 -7.01
C ARG A 152 2.77 -3.32 -7.80
N TYR A 153 2.31 -3.46 -9.05
CA TYR A 153 2.65 -4.55 -9.94
C TYR A 153 3.34 -3.99 -11.17
N SER A 154 4.61 -3.61 -11.01
CA SER A 154 5.45 -3.10 -12.08
C SER A 154 5.94 -4.24 -12.99
N SER A 155 6.17 -3.94 -14.27
CA SER A 155 6.71 -4.92 -15.22
C SER A 155 8.09 -5.44 -14.77
N GLY A 156 8.32 -6.75 -14.94
CA GLY A 156 9.55 -7.43 -14.54
C GLY A 156 9.57 -7.94 -13.09
N LYS A 157 8.48 -7.73 -12.32
CA LYS A 157 8.31 -8.21 -10.95
C LYS A 157 7.22 -9.28 -10.82
N GLU A 158 6.70 -9.80 -11.93
CA GLU A 158 5.55 -10.72 -11.98
C GLU A 158 5.85 -12.04 -11.25
N GLU A 159 7.05 -12.60 -11.42
CA GLU A 159 7.48 -13.82 -10.73
C GLU A 159 7.58 -13.67 -9.20
N ILE A 160 7.77 -12.43 -8.72
CA ILE A 160 7.89 -12.13 -7.28
C ILE A 160 6.51 -11.81 -6.69
N THR A 161 5.75 -10.95 -7.38
CA THR A 161 4.43 -10.48 -6.91
C THR A 161 3.33 -11.52 -7.12
N GLY A 162 3.49 -12.41 -8.11
CA GLY A 162 2.49 -13.38 -8.53
C GLY A 162 1.30 -12.78 -9.29
N ILE A 163 1.39 -11.51 -9.69
CA ILE A 163 0.38 -10.76 -10.44
C ILE A 163 1.04 -10.19 -11.69
N SER A 164 0.27 -10.08 -12.78
CA SER A 164 0.76 -9.51 -14.03
C SER A 164 1.04 -8.01 -13.90
N HIS A 165 1.66 -7.43 -14.91
CA HIS A 165 1.89 -6.00 -14.96
C HIS A 165 0.56 -5.21 -14.97
N GLU A 166 0.36 -4.33 -13.98
CA GLU A 166 -0.85 -3.51 -13.82
C GLU A 166 -0.50 -2.01 -13.68
N PRO A 167 -0.44 -1.25 -14.78
CA PRO A 167 -0.08 0.18 -14.75
C PRO A 167 -1.11 1.07 -14.03
N TRP A 168 -2.29 0.56 -13.72
CA TRP A 168 -3.39 1.28 -13.08
C TRP A 168 -3.46 1.11 -11.56
N HIS A 169 -2.85 0.06 -11.00
CA HIS A 169 -3.00 -0.31 -9.59
C HIS A 169 -1.93 0.39 -8.73
N PHE A 170 -2.38 1.30 -7.87
CA PHE A 170 -1.52 2.02 -6.93
C PHE A 170 -1.80 1.62 -5.49
N ARG A 171 -0.73 1.35 -4.75
CA ARG A 171 -0.77 0.96 -3.33
C ARG A 171 -0.19 2.06 -2.45
N TYR A 172 -0.96 2.52 -1.47
CA TYR A 172 -0.48 3.42 -0.43
C TYR A 172 0.28 2.64 0.64
N ILE A 173 1.53 3.04 0.88
CA ILE A 173 2.40 2.54 1.95
C ILE A 173 3.00 3.66 2.81
N GLY A 174 2.74 4.92 2.42
CA GLY A 174 3.20 6.11 3.13
C GLY A 174 4.64 6.52 2.83
N TYR A 175 4.94 7.77 3.17
CA TYR A 175 6.30 8.34 3.13
C TYR A 175 7.03 8.02 4.45
N PRO A 176 8.33 7.65 4.44
CA PRO A 176 9.27 7.65 3.31
C PRO A 176 9.31 6.32 2.52
N HIS A 177 8.53 5.31 2.92
CA HIS A 177 8.62 3.96 2.37
C HIS A 177 8.49 3.90 0.85
N ALA A 178 7.49 4.59 0.28
CA ALA A 178 7.32 4.66 -1.18
C ALA A 178 8.52 5.29 -1.89
N ARG A 179 9.19 6.29 -1.29
CA ARG A 179 10.42 6.88 -1.83
C ARG A 179 11.58 5.89 -1.80
N ILE A 180 11.75 5.19 -0.68
CA ILE A 180 12.81 4.21 -0.52
C ILE A 180 12.64 3.09 -1.56
N MET A 181 11.42 2.56 -1.71
CA MET A 181 11.11 1.56 -2.74
C MET A 181 11.43 2.07 -4.14
N ASN A 182 11.04 3.30 -4.45
CA ASN A 182 11.33 3.91 -5.75
C ASN A 182 12.83 4.16 -5.99
N HIS A 183 13.63 4.41 -4.95
CA HIS A 183 15.09 4.57 -5.08
C HIS A 183 15.80 3.25 -5.39
N HIS A 184 15.28 2.14 -4.86
CA HIS A 184 15.88 0.80 -5.01
C HIS A 184 15.23 -0.05 -6.10
N ASP A 185 14.18 0.44 -6.76
CA ASP A 185 13.39 -0.32 -7.73
C ASP A 185 12.82 -1.63 -7.14
N PHE A 186 12.28 -1.52 -5.92
CA PHE A 186 11.67 -2.64 -5.20
C PHE A 186 10.17 -2.77 -5.47
N CYS A 187 9.68 -4.00 -5.58
CA CYS A 187 8.30 -4.33 -5.26
C CYS A 187 8.11 -4.48 -3.72
N LEU A 188 6.86 -4.55 -3.24
CA LEU A 188 6.59 -4.55 -1.80
C LEU A 188 7.20 -5.78 -1.10
N GLU A 189 7.18 -6.95 -1.76
CA GLU A 189 7.81 -8.18 -1.29
C GLU A 189 9.30 -7.99 -1.00
N GLU A 190 10.04 -7.46 -1.97
CA GLU A 190 11.47 -7.17 -1.84
C GLU A 190 11.73 -6.14 -0.73
N TYR A 191 10.87 -5.13 -0.61
CA TYR A 191 11.03 -4.09 0.40
C TYR A 191 10.82 -4.63 1.83
N ILE A 192 9.81 -5.47 2.04
CA ILE A 192 9.57 -6.09 3.35
C ILE A 192 10.72 -7.04 3.72
N GLN A 193 11.25 -7.79 2.75
CA GLN A 193 12.44 -8.61 2.96
C GLN A 193 13.66 -7.76 3.30
N PHE A 194 13.90 -6.67 2.55
CA PHE A 194 15.00 -5.73 2.79
C PHE A 194 14.96 -5.13 4.19
N LEU A 195 13.77 -4.70 4.66
CA LEU A 195 13.64 -4.10 6.00
C LEU A 195 13.91 -5.10 7.13
N SER A 196 13.76 -6.40 6.89
CA SER A 196 14.03 -7.43 7.91
C SER A 196 15.50 -7.52 8.33
N ASP A 197 16.41 -6.99 7.50
CA ASP A 197 17.85 -6.95 7.77
C ASP A 197 18.26 -5.86 8.79
N PHE A 198 17.33 -5.00 9.23
CA PHE A 198 17.58 -3.89 10.14
C PHE A 198 16.82 -4.07 11.47
N PRO A 199 17.24 -4.99 12.36
CA PRO A 199 16.53 -5.25 13.61
C PRO A 199 16.70 -4.12 14.63
N GLN A 200 15.74 -3.98 15.57
CA GLN A 200 15.77 -2.99 16.66
C GLN A 200 17.06 -3.01 17.51
N ASP A 201 17.63 -4.19 17.74
CA ASP A 201 18.84 -4.33 18.57
C ASP A 201 20.12 -4.28 17.71
N GLY A 202 20.02 -3.84 16.45
CA GLY A 202 21.11 -3.80 15.47
C GLY A 202 21.27 -2.44 14.78
N GLN A 203 21.87 -2.46 13.59
CA GLN A 203 21.96 -1.26 12.76
C GLN A 203 20.61 -0.97 12.13
N HIS A 204 20.12 0.26 12.31
CA HIS A 204 18.87 0.71 11.69
C HIS A 204 19.13 1.24 10.28
N TYR A 205 18.14 1.10 9.40
CA TYR A 205 18.19 1.74 8.09
C TYR A 205 17.96 3.24 8.26
N THR A 206 18.84 4.06 7.68
CA THR A 206 18.69 5.51 7.69
C THR A 206 18.42 6.01 6.29
N PHE A 207 17.46 6.93 6.17
CA PHE A 207 17.11 7.54 4.89
C PHE A 207 17.01 9.05 5.08
N THR A 208 17.67 9.82 4.22
CA THR A 208 17.61 11.28 4.26
C THR A 208 17.22 11.81 2.89
N GLU A 209 16.13 12.55 2.83
CA GLU A 209 15.66 13.16 1.59
C GLU A 209 14.94 14.48 1.92
N LYS A 210 15.18 15.52 1.10
CA LYS A 210 14.59 16.86 1.27
C LYS A 210 14.76 17.44 2.68
N GLY A 211 15.93 17.22 3.29
CA GLY A 211 16.27 17.72 4.64
C GLY A 211 15.57 17.00 5.80
N LYS A 212 14.80 15.93 5.52
CA LYS A 212 14.17 15.07 6.54
C LYS A 212 14.99 13.80 6.72
N ASN A 213 15.22 13.41 7.96
CA ASN A 213 15.95 12.19 8.32
C ASN A 213 15.00 11.17 8.95
N PHE A 214 15.11 9.93 8.50
CA PHE A 214 14.31 8.80 8.93
C PHE A 214 15.21 7.69 9.41
N GLU A 215 14.78 7.05 10.48
CA GLU A 215 15.36 5.82 10.99
C GLU A 215 14.28 4.75 10.95
N ILE A 216 14.59 3.61 10.34
CA ILE A 216 13.65 2.51 10.12
C ILE A 216 14.27 1.21 10.61
N PHE A 217 13.49 0.44 11.36
CA PHE A 217 13.92 -0.86 11.86
C PHE A 217 12.74 -1.84 11.99
N TYR A 218 13.09 -3.11 11.97
CA TYR A 218 12.20 -4.25 12.09
C TYR A 218 12.18 -4.81 13.53
N VAL A 219 11.01 -5.24 13.97
CA VAL A 219 10.82 -5.95 15.24
C VAL A 219 10.03 -7.22 15.00
N ARG A 220 10.65 -8.38 15.26
CA ARG A 220 9.97 -9.68 15.20
C ARG A 220 8.85 -9.73 16.23
N ALA A 221 7.65 -10.14 15.82
CA ALA A 221 6.55 -10.33 16.76
C ALA A 221 6.78 -11.55 17.65
N LYS A 222 6.48 -11.41 18.93
CA LYS A 222 6.47 -12.50 19.92
C LYS A 222 5.06 -13.10 20.04
N ASP A 223 4.98 -14.28 20.64
CA ASP A 223 3.70 -15.02 20.74
C ASP A 223 2.63 -14.35 21.61
N ARG A 224 3.04 -13.46 22.52
CA ARG A 224 2.13 -12.66 23.34
C ARG A 224 2.31 -11.19 23.02
N GLU A 225 3.26 -10.58 23.72
CA GLU A 225 3.53 -9.15 23.66
C GLU A 225 4.91 -8.89 23.08
N THR A 226 4.96 -7.92 22.18
CA THR A 226 6.19 -7.41 21.58
C THR A 226 6.45 -6.01 22.14
N ILE A 227 7.64 -5.80 22.70
CA ILE A 227 8.05 -4.51 23.24
C ILE A 227 8.91 -3.81 22.19
N ILE A 228 8.44 -2.64 21.76
CA ILE A 228 9.15 -1.77 20.82
C ILE A 228 9.76 -0.60 21.59
N GLN A 229 11.04 -0.34 21.37
CA GLN A 229 11.79 0.76 21.97
C GLN A 229 11.80 1.95 21.00
N ILE A 230 11.23 3.07 21.45
CA ILE A 230 11.16 4.31 20.67
C ILE A 230 11.94 5.41 21.41
N PRO A 231 12.74 6.23 20.71
CA PRO A 231 13.34 7.42 21.29
C PRO A 231 12.30 8.37 21.90
N GLU A 232 12.67 9.08 22.96
CA GLU A 232 11.81 10.16 23.49
C GLU A 232 11.78 11.35 22.50
N ASP A 233 10.69 12.12 22.51
CA ASP A 233 10.51 13.35 21.73
C ASP A 233 10.67 13.23 20.20
N CYS A 234 10.23 12.11 19.62
CA CYS A 234 10.18 11.93 18.17
C CYS A 234 8.78 11.58 17.66
N LEU A 235 8.48 11.95 16.41
CA LEU A 235 7.35 11.38 15.70
C LEU A 235 7.72 9.99 15.22
N TYR A 236 6.79 9.05 15.34
CA TYR A 236 6.99 7.69 14.89
C TYR A 236 5.71 7.10 14.31
N GLN A 237 5.88 6.04 13.53
CA GLN A 237 4.81 5.20 13.02
C GLN A 237 5.22 3.75 13.17
N ILE A 238 4.28 2.90 13.54
CA ILE A 238 4.47 1.45 13.58
C ILE A 238 3.44 0.84 12.64
N SER A 239 3.90 -0.09 11.80
CA SER A 239 3.04 -0.92 10.96
C SER A 239 3.42 -2.37 11.17
N GLY A 240 2.44 -3.24 11.28
CA GLY A 240 2.67 -4.65 10.98
C GLY A 240 3.09 -4.85 9.52
N ASN A 241 3.78 -5.96 9.24
CA ASN A 241 4.14 -6.36 7.88
C ASN A 241 3.20 -7.43 7.28
N ASN A 242 2.18 -7.88 8.04
CA ASN A 242 1.26 -8.98 7.70
C ASN A 242 1.90 -10.38 7.61
N VAL A 243 3.16 -10.52 8.00
CA VAL A 243 3.92 -11.77 7.90
C VAL A 243 4.34 -12.27 9.28
N ASP A 244 5.12 -11.47 9.99
CA ASP A 244 5.84 -11.95 11.18
C ASP A 244 6.30 -10.87 12.17
N GLY A 245 6.03 -9.60 11.91
CA GLY A 245 6.57 -8.54 12.75
C GLY A 245 6.08 -7.15 12.40
N PHE A 246 6.83 -6.18 12.91
CA PHE A 246 6.52 -4.76 12.86
C PHE A 246 7.67 -4.01 12.19
N ILE A 247 7.31 -3.01 11.39
CA ILE A 247 8.20 -1.98 10.87
C ILE A 247 7.95 -0.72 11.67
N VAL A 248 9.03 -0.16 12.20
CA VAL A 248 9.03 1.08 12.96
C VAL A 248 9.73 2.13 12.13
N THR A 249 9.08 3.28 11.98
CA THR A 249 9.63 4.45 11.32
C THR A 249 9.69 5.58 12.32
N VAL A 250 10.88 6.14 12.51
CA VAL A 250 11.12 7.27 13.40
C VAL A 250 11.58 8.46 12.57
N TRP A 251 10.91 9.59 12.76
CA TRP A 251 11.31 10.87 12.18
C TRP A 251 12.35 11.48 13.11
N ARG A 252 13.60 11.47 12.68
CA ARG A 252 14.68 12.16 13.37
C ARG A 252 14.58 13.62 12.93
N ASN A 253 14.02 14.46 13.80
CA ASN A 253 14.01 15.90 13.57
C ASN A 253 15.45 16.35 13.30
N SER A 254 15.68 16.96 12.15
CA SER A 254 16.54 18.14 12.13
C SER A 254 15.77 19.18 12.95
N LEU A 255 16.32 19.58 14.11
CA LEU A 255 15.87 20.82 14.76
C LEU A 255 15.87 21.98 13.76
#